data_AF-A0A3E1EPV6-F1
#
_entry.id   AF-A0A3E1EPV6-F1
#
_cell.length_a   1.000
_cell.length_b   1.000
_cell.length_c   1.000
_cell.angle_alpha   90.00
_cell.angle_beta   90.00
_cell.angle_gamma   90.00
#
_symmetry.space_group_name_H-M   'P 1'
#
loop_
_entity.id
_entity.type
_entity.pdbx_description
1 polymer ?
#
loop_
_entity_poly.entity_id
_entity_poly.type
_entity_poly.pdbx_seq_one_letter_code
_entity_poly.pdbx_strand_id
1 'polypeptide(L)' 'MPQCESNVAKVANYIRNQEEHHRAKTFQEEYREFLAKHKIQYDERYVWD' A
#
# COMPACT_ATOMS: atom_id res chain seq x y z
N MET A 1 -35.96 -1.85 -7.43
CA MET A 1 -34.68 -2.41 -6.92
C MET A 1 -33.57 -2.08 -7.92
N PRO A 2 -32.80 -1.00 -7.75
CA PRO A 2 -31.60 -0.75 -8.55
C PRO A 2 -30.37 -1.04 -7.69
N GLN A 3 -29.83 -2.24 -7.83
CA GLN A 3 -28.53 -2.64 -7.32
C GLN A 3 -27.50 -2.28 -8.41
N CYS A 4 -26.43 -1.53 -8.10
CA CYS A 4 -25.08 -1.63 -8.69
C CYS A 4 -24.31 -0.35 -9.07
N GLU A 5 -24.76 0.89 -8.83
CA GLU A 5 -23.86 2.05 -9.12
C GLU A 5 -22.97 2.48 -7.94
N SER A 6 -23.32 2.09 -6.70
CA SER A 6 -22.61 2.51 -5.49
C SER A 6 -21.18 1.96 -5.38
N ASN A 7 -20.90 0.80 -5.97
CA ASN A 7 -19.61 0.13 -5.80
C ASN A 7 -18.52 0.74 -6.66
N VAL A 8 -18.85 1.18 -7.88
CA VAL A 8 -17.88 1.77 -8.81
C VAL A 8 -17.34 3.08 -8.23
N ALA A 9 -18.21 3.95 -7.70
CA ALA A 9 -17.77 5.20 -7.07
C ALA A 9 -16.91 4.97 -5.81
N LYS A 10 -17.23 3.93 -5.01
CA LYS A 10 -16.43 3.56 -3.83
C LYS A 10 -15.05 3.04 -4.23
N VAL A 11 -14.98 2.17 -5.24
CA VAL A 11 -13.72 1.62 -5.75
C VAL A 11 -12.88 2.70 -6.43
N ALA A 12 -13.50 3.60 -7.21
CA ALA A 12 -12.80 4.72 -7.83
C ALA A 12 -12.20 5.68 -6.80
N ASN A 13 -12.94 6.00 -5.72
CA ASN A 13 -12.41 6.78 -4.61
C ASN A 13 -11.29 6.05 -3.85
N TYR A 14 -11.40 4.74 -3.68
CA TYR A 14 -10.36 3.91 -3.07
C TYR A 14 -9.06 3.92 -3.89
N ILE A 15 -9.15 3.78 -5.21
CA ILE A 15 -7.98 3.82 -6.12
C ILE A 15 -7.36 5.22 -6.14
N ARG A 16 -8.18 6.28 -6.23
CA ARG A 16 -7.68 7.66 -6.27
C ARG A 16 -6.92 8.04 -4.99
N ASN A 17 -7.40 7.58 -3.83
CA ASN A 17 -6.75 7.89 -2.55
C ASN A 17 -5.54 6.96 -2.28
N GLN A 18 -5.40 5.85 -3.02
CA GLN A 18 -4.23 4.96 -2.90
C GLN A 18 -2.93 5.68 -3.27
N GLU A 19 -2.96 6.54 -4.29
CA GLU A 19 -1.79 7.30 -4.73
C GLU A 19 -1.28 8.26 -3.63
N GLU A 20 -2.20 8.87 -2.88
CA GLU A 20 -1.87 9.76 -1.76
C GLU A 20 -1.33 9.00 -0.55
N HIS A 21 -1.86 7.81 -0.25
CA HIS A 21 -1.31 6.90 0.75
C HIS A 21 0.10 6.39 0.38
N HIS A 22 0.30 6.02 -0.89
CA HIS A 22 1.60 5.59 -1.41
C HIS A 22 2.62 6.74 -1.47
N ARG A 23 2.15 8.00 -1.44
CA ARG A 23 2.98 9.21 -1.35
C ARG A 23 3.41 9.54 0.09
N ALA A 24 2.65 9.10 1.09
CA ALA A 24 2.95 9.33 2.50
C ALA A 24 3.88 8.26 3.11
N LYS A 25 3.83 7.03 2.60
CA LYS A 25 4.83 5.98 2.83
C LYS A 25 5.00 5.16 1.56
N THR A 26 6.23 5.04 1.12
CA THR A 26 6.59 4.13 0.04
C THR A 26 6.40 2.68 0.51
N PHE A 27 6.08 1.78 -0.41
CA PHE A 27 6.10 0.33 -0.14
C PHE A 27 7.41 -0.10 0.54
N GLN A 28 8.52 0.57 0.19
CA GLN A 28 9.81 0.31 0.79
C GLN A 28 9.85 0.64 2.29
N GLU A 29 9.26 1.75 2.72
CA GLU A 29 9.19 2.12 4.13
C GLU A 29 8.33 1.14 4.93
N GLU A 30 7.16 0.75 4.42
CA GLU A 30 6.32 -0.25 5.08
C GLU A 30 7.01 -1.61 5.18
N TYR A 31 7.72 -2.02 4.13
CA TYR A 31 8.48 -3.27 4.12
C TYR A 31 9.63 -3.24 5.15
N ARG A 32 10.37 -2.14 5.25
CA ARG A 32 11.41 -1.95 6.28
C ARG A 32 10.83 -1.99 7.69
N GLU A 33 9.71 -1.31 7.93
CA GLU A 33 9.01 -1.30 9.23
C GLU A 33 8.51 -2.70 9.62
N PHE A 34 7.98 -3.45 8.65
CA PHE A 34 7.56 -4.82 8.84
C PHE A 34 8.73 -5.72 9.27
N LEU A 35 9.86 -5.66 8.56
CA LEU A 35 11.05 -6.46 8.88
C LEU A 35 11.63 -6.08 10.25
N ALA A 36 11.66 -4.78 10.57
CA ALA A 36 12.12 -4.28 11.86
C ALA A 36 11.21 -4.79 13.02
N LYS A 37 9.89 -4.75 12.84
CA LYS A 37 8.91 -5.26 13.82
C LYS A 37 9.08 -6.75 14.08
N HIS A 38 9.41 -7.52 13.04
CA HIS A 38 9.61 -8.96 13.13
C HIS A 38 11.06 -9.37 13.42
N LYS A 39 11.97 -8.41 13.65
CA LYS A 39 13.41 -8.63 13.86
C LYS A 39 14.07 -9.49 12.77
N ILE A 40 13.54 -9.41 11.55
CA ILE A 40 14.10 -10.12 10.40
C ILE A 40 15.32 -9.31 9.94
N GLN A 41 16.49 -9.94 9.94
CA GLN A 41 17.68 -9.37 9.33
C GLN A 41 17.51 -9.43 7.81
N TYR A 42 17.55 -8.28 7.15
CA TYR A 42 17.54 -8.17 5.69
C TYR A 42 18.68 -7.27 5.27
N ASP A 43 19.25 -7.55 4.11
CA ASP A 43 20.30 -6.73 3.51
C ASP A 43 19.65 -5.88 2.43
N GLU A 44 19.60 -4.56 2.64
CA GLU A 44 18.95 -3.61 1.74
C GLU A 44 19.45 -3.70 0.29
N ARG A 45 20.66 -4.24 0.08
CA ARG A 45 21.27 -4.41 -1.24
C ARG A 45 20.57 -5.47 -2.10
N TYR A 46 19.80 -6.38 -1.51
CA TYR A 46 19.14 -7.49 -2.21
C TYR A 46 17.62 -7.39 -2.22
N VAL A 47 17.05 -6.35 -1.61
CA VAL A 47 15.60 -6.19 -1.47
C VAL A 47 14.97 -5.38 -2.62
N TRP A 48 15.80 -4.66 -3.39
CA TRP A 48 15.34 -3.64 -4.36
C TRP A 48 15.93 -3.79 -5.78
N ASP A 49 16.62 -4.89 -6.09
CA ASP A 49 17.12 -5.19 -7.45
C ASP A 49 15.98 -5.68 -8.37
#